data_AF-A0A166FV63-F1
#
_entry.id   AF-A0A166FV63-F1
#
_cell.length_a   1.000
_cell.length_b   1.000
_cell.length_c   1.000
_cell.angle_alpha   90.00
_cell.angle_beta   90.00
_cell.angle_gamma   90.00
#
_symmetry.space_group_name_H-M   'P 1'
#
loop_
_entity.id
_entity.type
_entity.pdbx_description
1 polymer ?
#
loop_
_entity_poly.entity_id
_entity_poly.type
_entity_poly.pdbx_seq_one_letter_code
_entity_poly.pdbx_strand_id
1 'polypeptide(L)'
;MALEGTLHTALLEIYRATGSLLDHANFIWLSQHPDLFGSEIVGRSSEKRRDAVMTVVWAHLGGSEGTTHEEMEEEVAKWPLYKLICWEFYIIVFSHCSPAVNSPTTWLAFGFCLFTDNPTRQPDGPLGYPLRPLYSQLVQRCTFDEFYEAFTTASLIALMDKYGLKDERTSMPQAQEFERHLSQSPNRYPDVWGLKSFILFPDQGPMPSLLLFGFHNCRDNKDIKQLSGVYYTLFEDLEVPPFQILEAAEKDRLFELITTLPGYHLSNTDKRFLRRVLNTKNRLILSKDFKLTPETMKKILPRRT
;
A
#
# COMPACT_ATOMS: atom_id res chain seq x y z
N MET A 1 -5.28 -3.87 12.42
CA MET A 1 -5.28 -3.89 13.90
C MET A 1 -5.63 -5.29 14.36
N ALA A 2 -4.65 -6.12 14.71
CA ALA A 2 -4.94 -7.28 15.56
C ALA A 2 -5.27 -6.69 16.94
N LEU A 3 -6.45 -6.99 17.45
CA LEU A 3 -6.89 -6.58 18.79
C LEU A 3 -5.84 -7.10 19.80
N GLU A 4 -5.10 -6.17 20.42
CA GLU A 4 -4.13 -6.48 21.46
C GLU A 4 -4.78 -7.35 22.54
N GLY A 5 -4.18 -8.50 22.81
CA GLY A 5 -4.54 -9.37 23.94
C GLY A 5 -5.77 -10.27 23.75
N THR A 6 -6.48 -10.24 22.61
CA THR A 6 -7.67 -11.10 22.41
C THR A 6 -7.47 -12.24 21.42
N LEU A 7 -6.34 -12.29 20.72
CA LEU A 7 -6.07 -13.30 19.68
C LEU A 7 -6.12 -14.74 20.22
N HIS A 8 -5.51 -15.00 21.38
CA HIS A 8 -5.53 -16.32 22.01
C HIS A 8 -6.96 -16.77 22.35
N THR A 9 -7.73 -15.87 22.98
CA THR A 9 -9.13 -16.10 23.34
C THR A 9 -9.98 -16.34 22.10
N ALA A 10 -9.81 -15.55 21.05
CA ALA A 10 -10.54 -15.69 19.79
C ALA A 10 -10.21 -17.02 19.09
N LEU A 11 -8.94 -17.44 19.07
CA LEU A 11 -8.56 -18.74 18.52
C LEU A 11 -9.15 -19.90 19.33
N LEU A 12 -9.17 -19.81 20.67
CA LEU A 12 -9.82 -20.81 21.52
C LEU A 12 -11.34 -20.87 21.29
N GLU A 13 -11.99 -19.73 21.09
CA GLU A 13 -13.43 -19.67 20.77
C GLU A 13 -13.73 -20.28 19.40
N ILE A 14 -12.90 -20.02 18.39
CA ILE A 14 -13.01 -20.64 17.07
C ILE A 14 -12.87 -22.17 17.18
N TYR A 15 -11.85 -22.65 17.88
CA TYR A 15 -11.67 -24.10 18.08
C TYR A 15 -12.84 -24.75 18.82
N ARG A 16 -13.38 -24.08 19.85
CA ARG A 16 -14.56 -24.57 20.59
C ARG A 16 -15.83 -24.57 19.74
N ALA A 17 -16.02 -23.57 18.89
CA ALA A 17 -17.16 -23.46 18.00
C ALA A 17 -17.12 -24.47 16.85
N THR A 18 -15.93 -24.88 16.42
CA THR A 18 -15.74 -25.77 15.25
C THR A 18 -15.86 -27.27 15.60
N GLY A 19 -15.90 -27.64 16.89
CA GLY A 19 -16.13 -29.01 17.35
C GLY A 19 -15.05 -30.02 16.89
N SER A 20 -15.44 -31.29 16.72
CA SER A 20 -14.53 -32.43 16.43
C SER A 20 -13.89 -32.46 15.04
N LEU A 21 -13.96 -31.35 14.29
CA LEU A 21 -13.41 -31.24 12.93
C LEU A 21 -11.94 -30.77 12.91
N LEU A 22 -11.41 -30.30 14.04
CA LEU A 22 -10.03 -29.85 14.18
C LEU A 22 -9.22 -30.81 15.05
N ASP A 23 -7.92 -30.92 14.75
CA ASP A 23 -6.97 -31.75 15.47
C ASP A 23 -6.94 -31.39 16.96
N HIS A 24 -7.30 -32.38 17.80
CA HIS A 24 -7.35 -32.24 19.25
C HIS A 24 -5.97 -31.86 19.83
N ALA A 25 -4.87 -32.30 19.20
CA ALA A 25 -3.52 -31.95 19.64
C ALA A 25 -3.25 -30.44 19.53
N ASN A 26 -3.69 -29.80 18.45
CA ASN A 26 -3.52 -28.35 18.26
C ASN A 26 -4.36 -27.55 19.26
N PHE A 27 -5.57 -28.02 19.60
CA PHE A 27 -6.39 -27.38 20.62
C PHE A 27 -5.77 -27.46 22.02
N ILE A 28 -5.23 -28.63 22.39
CA ILE A 28 -4.54 -28.81 23.68
C ILE A 28 -3.28 -27.95 23.73
N TRP A 29 -2.48 -27.95 22.66
CA TRP A 29 -1.29 -27.10 22.56
C TRP A 29 -1.66 -25.62 22.70
N LEU A 30 -2.63 -25.13 21.91
CA LEU A 30 -3.09 -23.74 21.98
C LEU A 30 -3.57 -23.37 23.39
N SER A 31 -4.29 -24.27 24.07
CA SER A 31 -4.79 -24.04 25.43
C SER A 31 -3.68 -23.95 26.48
N GLN A 32 -2.55 -24.62 26.25
CA GLN A 32 -1.41 -24.67 27.17
C GLN A 32 -0.40 -23.55 26.97
N HIS A 33 -0.49 -22.81 25.86
CA HIS A 33 0.48 -21.77 25.51
C HIS A 33 -0.13 -20.36 25.37
N PRO A 34 -0.87 -19.83 26.38
CA PRO A 34 -1.41 -18.47 26.34
C PRO A 34 -0.31 -17.40 26.35
N ASP A 35 0.85 -17.73 26.92
CA ASP A 35 2.02 -16.88 27.06
C ASP A 35 2.63 -16.48 25.70
N LEU A 36 2.51 -17.32 24.68
CA LEU A 36 3.00 -17.02 23.33
C LEU A 36 2.24 -15.89 22.62
N PHE A 37 1.08 -15.50 23.14
CA PHE A 37 0.20 -14.48 22.55
C PHE A 37 0.25 -13.15 23.32
N GLY A 38 1.13 -13.03 24.33
CA GLY A 38 1.35 -11.77 25.04
C GLY A 38 2.04 -10.72 24.16
N SER A 39 1.53 -9.47 24.20
CA SER A 39 2.03 -8.35 23.39
C SER A 39 3.55 -8.13 23.54
N GLU A 40 4.10 -8.27 24.76
CA GLU A 40 5.54 -8.10 25.02
C GLU A 40 6.42 -9.22 24.42
N ILE A 41 5.93 -10.46 24.39
CA ILE A 41 6.68 -11.60 23.82
C ILE A 41 6.64 -11.54 22.29
N VAL A 42 5.49 -11.16 21.72
CA VAL A 42 5.34 -10.92 20.28
C VAL A 42 6.23 -9.75 19.84
N GLY A 43 6.26 -8.66 20.61
CA GLY A 43 7.14 -7.50 20.40
C GLY A 43 8.62 -7.88 20.41
N ARG A 44 9.11 -8.48 21.50
CA ARG A 44 10.52 -8.91 21.61
C ARG A 44 10.92 -9.97 20.59
N SER A 45 10.01 -10.87 20.22
CA SER A 45 10.27 -11.86 19.15
C SER A 45 10.32 -11.21 17.77
N SER A 46 9.57 -10.13 17.55
CA SER A 46 9.58 -9.41 16.27
C SER A 46 10.84 -8.55 16.11
N GLU A 47 11.28 -7.88 17.17
CA GLU A 47 12.53 -7.11 17.22
C GLU A 47 13.74 -8.01 16.96
N LYS A 48 13.89 -9.10 17.73
CA LYS A 48 14.97 -10.08 17.51
C LYS A 48 15.00 -10.68 16.11
N ARG A 49 13.83 -10.83 15.46
CA ARG A 49 13.76 -11.31 14.08
C ARG A 49 14.20 -10.23 13.10
N ARG A 50 13.75 -8.98 13.26
CA ARG A 50 14.19 -7.84 12.44
C ARG A 50 15.70 -7.66 12.54
N ASP A 51 16.24 -7.68 13.76
CA ASP A 51 17.65 -7.62 14.11
C ASP A 51 18.48 -8.68 13.37
N ALA A 52 18.02 -9.94 13.40
CA ALA A 52 18.69 -11.02 12.68
C ALA A 52 18.66 -10.79 11.16
N VAL A 53 17.53 -10.35 10.60
CA VAL A 53 17.42 -10.05 9.18
C VAL A 53 18.31 -8.87 8.78
N MET A 54 18.37 -7.81 9.60
CA MET A 54 19.25 -6.66 9.35
C MET A 54 20.71 -7.09 9.26
N THR A 55 21.15 -8.02 10.11
CA THR A 55 22.51 -8.56 10.08
C THR A 55 22.78 -9.32 8.77
N VAL A 56 21.84 -10.16 8.34
CA VAL A 56 21.94 -10.91 7.06
C VAL A 56 21.99 -9.95 5.88
N VAL A 57 21.13 -8.93 5.88
CA VAL A 57 21.09 -7.92 4.83
C VAL A 57 22.40 -7.13 4.83
N TRP A 58 22.89 -6.68 5.99
CA TRP A 58 24.17 -5.97 6.10
C TRP A 58 25.34 -6.77 5.52
N ALA A 59 25.43 -8.06 5.88
CA ALA A 59 26.43 -8.96 5.31
C ALA A 59 26.27 -9.13 3.79
N HIS A 60 25.03 -9.26 3.31
CA HIS A 60 24.72 -9.33 1.86
C HIS A 60 25.16 -8.08 1.09
N LEU A 61 25.16 -6.91 1.74
CA LEU A 61 25.65 -5.65 1.20
C LEU A 61 27.19 -5.54 1.24
N GLY A 62 27.90 -6.54 1.78
CA GLY A 62 29.36 -6.52 1.98
C GLY A 62 29.81 -5.86 3.28
N GLY A 63 28.88 -5.63 4.22
CA GLY A 63 29.20 -5.16 5.57
C GLY A 63 29.94 -6.21 6.39
N SER A 64 30.68 -5.76 7.42
CA SER A 64 31.44 -6.64 8.30
C SER A 64 30.52 -7.42 9.24
N GLU A 65 30.81 -8.71 9.46
CA GLU A 65 30.09 -9.57 10.42
C GLU A 65 30.23 -9.10 11.88
N GLY A 66 31.26 -8.31 12.18
CA GLY A 66 31.51 -7.75 13.50
C GLY A 66 30.80 -6.42 13.79
N THR A 67 30.10 -5.84 12.80
CA THR A 67 29.38 -4.58 12.99
C THR A 67 28.19 -4.81 13.93
N THR A 68 28.09 -3.99 14.97
CA THR A 68 26.96 -3.98 15.91
C THR A 68 25.73 -3.33 15.29
N HIS A 69 24.53 -3.57 15.85
CA HIS A 69 23.30 -3.01 15.28
C HIS A 69 23.27 -1.49 15.39
N GLU A 70 23.77 -0.94 16.49
CA GLU A 70 23.92 0.51 16.68
C GLU A 70 24.82 1.12 15.59
N GLU A 71 25.96 0.50 15.29
CA GLU A 71 26.86 0.95 14.21
C GLU A 71 26.20 0.85 12.82
N MET A 72 25.42 -0.21 12.56
CA MET A 72 24.66 -0.33 11.31
C MET A 72 23.63 0.79 11.19
N GLU A 73 22.85 1.05 12.24
CA GLU A 73 21.83 2.09 12.25
C GLU A 73 22.43 3.48 12.09
N GLU A 74 23.54 3.77 12.77
CA GLU A 74 24.28 5.03 12.63
C GLU A 74 24.78 5.24 11.19
N GLU A 75 25.26 4.18 10.54
CA GLU A 75 25.74 4.27 9.16
C GLU A 75 24.59 4.43 8.17
N VAL A 76 23.54 3.63 8.30
CA VAL A 76 22.33 3.71 7.48
C VAL A 76 21.68 5.08 7.63
N ALA A 77 21.65 5.68 8.82
CA ALA A 77 21.06 7.01 9.06
C ALA A 77 21.72 8.14 8.25
N LYS A 78 22.97 7.95 7.79
CA LYS A 78 23.67 8.93 6.93
C LYS A 78 23.29 8.81 5.46
N TRP A 79 22.58 7.75 5.06
CA TRP A 79 22.28 7.48 3.67
C TRP A 79 21.21 8.43 3.10
N PRO A 80 21.25 8.71 1.78
CA PRO A 80 20.18 9.43 1.11
C PRO A 80 18.83 8.73 1.26
N LEU A 81 17.74 9.51 1.28
CA LEU A 81 16.37 9.01 1.47
C LEU A 81 16.03 7.79 0.59
N TYR A 82 16.36 7.81 -0.70
CA TYR A 82 16.05 6.70 -1.60
C TYR A 82 16.87 5.44 -1.33
N LYS A 83 18.07 5.59 -0.76
CA LYS A 83 18.90 4.46 -0.33
C LYS A 83 18.32 3.84 0.95
N LEU A 84 17.78 4.66 1.86
CA LEU A 84 16.99 4.19 3.02
C LEU A 84 15.74 3.40 2.60
N ILE A 85 15.02 3.86 1.58
CA ILE A 85 13.85 3.14 1.06
C ILE A 85 14.25 1.77 0.48
N CYS A 86 15.36 1.70 -0.26
CA CYS A 86 15.89 0.43 -0.77
C CYS A 86 16.35 -0.49 0.36
N TRP A 87 16.99 0.06 1.40
CA TRP A 87 17.40 -0.68 2.59
C TRP A 87 16.23 -1.33 3.31
N GLU A 88 15.19 -0.55 3.64
CA GLU A 88 13.96 -1.08 4.27
C GLU A 88 13.29 -2.12 3.37
N PHE A 89 13.33 -1.94 2.05
CA PHE A 89 12.81 -2.93 1.12
C PHE A 89 13.59 -4.25 1.13
N TYR A 90 14.93 -4.21 1.20
CA TYR A 90 15.75 -5.41 1.35
C TYR A 90 15.41 -6.15 2.63
N ILE A 91 15.24 -5.45 3.77
CA ILE A 91 14.79 -6.06 5.03
C ILE A 91 13.45 -6.78 4.84
N ILE A 92 12.48 -6.16 4.16
CA ILE A 92 11.17 -6.77 3.90
C ILE A 92 11.30 -8.04 3.05
N VAL A 93 12.11 -8.00 1.99
CA VAL A 93 12.29 -9.15 1.08
C VAL A 93 13.00 -10.31 1.80
N PHE A 94 14.06 -10.03 2.56
CA PHE A 94 14.80 -11.04 3.34
C PHE A 94 14.00 -11.57 4.53
N SER A 95 13.05 -10.79 5.04
CA SER A 95 12.07 -11.28 6.04
C SER A 95 11.00 -12.19 5.44
N HIS A 96 11.00 -12.42 4.12
CA HIS A 96 9.93 -13.08 3.39
C HIS A 96 8.56 -12.45 3.70
N CYS A 97 8.53 -11.12 3.71
CA CYS A 97 7.32 -10.31 3.90
C CYS A 97 6.96 -9.56 2.62
N SER A 98 5.87 -8.82 2.66
CA SER A 98 5.52 -7.82 1.64
C SER A 98 5.39 -6.46 2.30
N PRO A 99 5.70 -5.37 1.59
CA PRO A 99 5.41 -4.03 2.08
C PRO A 99 3.95 -3.92 2.48
N ALA A 100 3.72 -3.59 3.75
CA ALA A 100 2.39 -3.38 4.25
C ALA A 100 1.88 -2.00 3.81
N VAL A 101 0.60 -1.90 3.51
CA VAL A 101 -0.04 -0.64 3.08
C VAL A 101 0.09 0.48 4.12
N ASN A 102 0.17 0.11 5.41
CA ASN A 102 0.42 1.08 6.49
C ASN A 102 1.85 1.65 6.47
N SER A 103 2.75 1.09 5.66
CA SER A 103 4.03 1.66 5.26
C SER A 103 3.96 2.05 3.78
N PRO A 104 3.27 3.16 3.44
CA PRO A 104 2.95 3.49 2.06
C PRO A 104 4.21 3.71 1.22
N THR A 105 5.33 4.12 1.81
CA THR A 105 6.56 4.41 1.09
C THR A 105 7.06 3.22 0.28
N THR A 106 7.26 2.05 0.88
CA THR A 106 7.77 0.86 0.17
C THR A 106 6.67 0.15 -0.61
N TRP A 107 5.42 0.21 -0.12
CA TRP A 107 4.25 -0.33 -0.82
C TRP A 107 4.01 0.37 -2.17
N LEU A 108 4.18 1.69 -2.21
CA LEU A 108 4.13 2.49 -3.42
C LEU A 108 5.40 2.36 -4.24
N ALA A 109 6.59 2.53 -3.64
CA ALA A 109 7.85 2.56 -4.39
C ALA A 109 8.09 1.32 -5.27
N PHE A 110 7.65 0.15 -4.80
CA PHE A 110 7.90 -1.13 -5.47
C PHE A 110 6.62 -1.76 -6.07
N GLY A 111 5.55 -0.98 -6.22
CA GLY A 111 4.37 -1.39 -6.99
C GLY A 111 3.46 -2.43 -6.33
N PHE A 112 3.62 -2.69 -5.03
CA PHE A 112 2.73 -3.59 -4.28
C PHE A 112 1.30 -3.06 -4.23
N CYS A 113 1.12 -1.75 -4.36
CA CYS A 113 -0.19 -1.10 -4.40
C CYS A 113 -1.11 -1.48 -5.56
N LEU A 114 -0.58 -2.12 -6.60
CA LEU A 114 -1.37 -2.57 -7.75
C LEU A 114 -2.25 -3.76 -7.41
N PHE A 115 -1.77 -4.61 -6.52
CA PHE A 115 -2.43 -5.85 -6.14
C PHE A 115 -3.45 -5.59 -5.02
N THR A 116 -4.46 -6.46 -4.91
CA THR A 116 -5.41 -6.39 -3.79
C THR A 116 -4.72 -6.84 -2.51
N ASP A 117 -4.93 -6.12 -1.41
CA ASP A 117 -4.45 -6.52 -0.09
C ASP A 117 -5.52 -7.31 0.69
N ASN A 118 -6.63 -7.67 0.05
CA ASN A 118 -7.72 -8.39 0.66
C ASN A 118 -7.40 -9.89 0.80
N PRO A 119 -7.13 -10.39 2.02
CA PRO A 119 -6.73 -11.77 2.23
C PRO A 119 -7.86 -12.77 1.95
N THR A 120 -9.12 -12.33 1.92
CA THR A 120 -10.27 -13.20 1.57
C THR A 120 -10.39 -13.44 0.06
N ARG A 121 -9.72 -12.62 -0.76
CA ARG A 121 -9.75 -12.67 -2.22
C ARG A 121 -8.40 -12.99 -2.86
N GLN A 122 -7.36 -13.18 -2.04
CA GLN A 122 -6.12 -13.83 -2.44
C GLN A 122 -6.16 -15.30 -2.02
N PRO A 123 -6.29 -16.26 -2.96
CA PRO A 123 -6.34 -17.70 -2.65
C PRO A 123 -5.12 -18.18 -1.83
N ASP A 124 -3.96 -17.56 -2.07
CA ASP A 124 -2.70 -17.85 -1.40
C ASP A 124 -2.37 -16.87 -0.26
N GLY A 125 -3.33 -16.01 0.13
CA GLY A 125 -3.15 -14.96 1.14
C GLY A 125 -1.98 -14.01 0.82
N PRO A 126 -1.40 -13.33 1.84
CA PRO A 126 -0.23 -12.43 1.69
C PRO A 126 1.03 -13.07 1.08
N LEU A 127 1.02 -14.38 0.84
CA LEU A 127 2.07 -15.14 0.17
C LEU A 127 1.89 -15.15 -1.37
N GLY A 128 0.70 -14.80 -1.87
CA GLY A 128 0.32 -14.84 -3.29
C GLY A 128 0.70 -13.63 -4.13
N TYR A 129 1.38 -12.61 -3.57
CA TYR A 129 1.81 -11.46 -4.38
C TYR A 129 2.83 -11.93 -5.43
N PRO A 130 2.53 -11.78 -6.74
CA PRO A 130 3.46 -12.17 -7.82
C PRO A 130 4.81 -11.45 -7.71
N LEU A 131 4.82 -10.26 -7.10
CA LEU A 131 6.01 -9.45 -6.87
C LEU A 131 7.00 -10.05 -5.88
N ARG A 132 6.56 -10.88 -4.92
CA ARG A 132 7.47 -11.46 -3.90
C ARG A 132 8.55 -12.34 -4.52
N PRO A 133 8.22 -13.40 -5.30
CA PRO A 133 9.25 -14.22 -5.92
C PRO A 133 10.08 -13.43 -6.93
N LEU A 134 9.49 -12.44 -7.62
CA LEU A 134 10.22 -11.58 -8.54
C LEU A 134 11.32 -10.76 -7.83
N TYR A 135 10.95 -10.01 -6.78
CA TYR A 135 11.91 -9.20 -6.03
C TYR A 135 12.88 -10.05 -5.22
N SER A 136 12.44 -11.19 -4.66
CA SER A 136 13.34 -12.13 -3.97
C SER A 136 14.45 -12.62 -4.89
N GLN A 137 14.14 -12.95 -6.14
CA GLN A 137 15.15 -13.35 -7.10
C GLN A 137 16.03 -12.17 -7.55
N LEU A 138 15.44 -10.99 -7.74
CA LEU A 138 16.18 -9.80 -8.16
C LEU A 138 17.25 -9.42 -7.13
N VAL A 139 16.89 -9.28 -5.85
CA VAL A 139 17.83 -8.85 -4.79
C VAL A 139 18.94 -9.88 -4.52
N GLN A 140 18.73 -11.14 -4.87
CA GLN A 140 19.73 -12.20 -4.81
C GLN A 140 20.69 -12.19 -6.01
N ARG A 141 20.27 -11.64 -7.15
CA ARG A 141 21.05 -11.64 -8.40
C ARG A 141 21.80 -10.33 -8.63
N CYS A 142 21.30 -9.20 -8.16
CA CYS A 142 21.94 -7.89 -8.31
C CYS A 142 22.65 -7.43 -7.03
N THR A 143 23.58 -6.49 -7.17
CA THR A 143 24.13 -5.81 -5.99
C THR A 143 23.14 -4.76 -5.45
N PHE A 144 23.32 -4.35 -4.19
CA PHE A 144 22.48 -3.31 -3.61
C PHE A 144 22.63 -1.96 -4.32
N ASP A 145 23.86 -1.60 -4.73
CA ASP A 145 24.08 -0.34 -5.45
C ASP A 145 23.45 -0.37 -6.85
N GLU A 146 23.50 -1.51 -7.56
CA GLU A 146 22.78 -1.67 -8.84
C GLU A 146 21.26 -1.52 -8.65
N PHE A 147 20.71 -2.12 -7.58
CA PHE A 147 19.28 -1.99 -7.27
C PHE A 147 18.90 -0.54 -6.95
N TYR A 148 19.70 0.12 -6.10
CA TYR A 148 19.50 1.51 -5.70
C TYR A 148 19.60 2.47 -6.90
N GLU A 149 20.61 2.29 -7.76
CA GLU A 149 20.75 3.06 -9.00
C GLU A 149 19.55 2.83 -9.92
N ALA A 150 19.13 1.57 -10.11
CA ALA A 150 17.98 1.25 -10.95
C ALA A 150 16.68 1.85 -10.40
N PHE A 151 16.49 1.84 -9.08
CA PHE A 151 15.34 2.48 -8.44
C PHE A 151 15.33 4.00 -8.68
N THR A 152 16.44 4.68 -8.37
CA THR A 152 16.52 6.14 -8.49
C THR A 152 16.43 6.66 -9.93
N THR A 153 16.85 5.85 -10.91
CA THR A 153 16.78 6.17 -12.34
C THR A 153 15.50 5.65 -13.04
N ALA A 154 14.55 5.08 -12.30
CA ALA A 154 13.33 4.46 -12.83
C ALA A 154 13.62 3.36 -13.89
N SER A 155 14.66 2.56 -13.67
CA SER A 155 15.14 1.51 -14.57
C SER A 155 15.12 0.10 -13.96
N LEU A 156 14.36 -0.11 -12.87
CA LEU A 156 14.16 -1.44 -12.25
C LEU A 156 13.68 -2.51 -13.25
N ILE A 157 12.88 -2.13 -14.25
CA ILE A 157 12.45 -3.04 -15.32
C ILE A 157 13.66 -3.53 -16.14
N ALA A 158 14.55 -2.61 -16.52
CA ALA A 158 15.76 -2.96 -17.26
C ALA A 158 16.70 -3.82 -16.40
N LEU A 159 16.75 -3.59 -15.09
CA LEU A 159 17.50 -4.42 -14.16
C LEU A 159 16.91 -5.85 -14.06
N MET A 160 15.59 -5.98 -13.96
CA MET A 160 14.90 -7.27 -13.99
C MET A 160 15.20 -8.04 -15.28
N ASP A 161 15.11 -7.37 -16.43
CA ASP A 161 15.39 -7.96 -17.73
C ASP A 161 16.88 -8.37 -17.84
N LYS A 162 17.81 -7.54 -17.35
CA LYS A 162 19.27 -7.85 -17.28
C LYS A 162 19.54 -9.15 -16.50
N TYR A 163 18.80 -9.40 -15.42
CA TYR A 163 18.95 -10.58 -14.59
C TYR A 163 17.99 -11.73 -14.97
N GLY A 164 17.42 -11.68 -16.18
CA GLY A 164 16.64 -12.78 -16.75
C GLY A 164 15.28 -13.00 -16.10
N LEU A 165 14.66 -11.94 -15.56
CA LEU A 165 13.35 -11.99 -14.88
C LEU A 165 12.20 -11.43 -15.73
N LYS A 166 12.43 -11.25 -17.04
CA LYS A 166 11.46 -10.66 -17.95
C LYS A 166 10.21 -11.51 -18.09
N ASP A 167 10.37 -12.82 -18.23
CA ASP A 167 9.26 -13.73 -18.49
C ASP A 167 8.38 -13.86 -17.24
N GLU A 168 8.98 -14.02 -16.07
CA GLU A 168 8.27 -13.96 -14.78
C GLU A 168 7.51 -12.65 -14.67
N ARG A 169 8.19 -11.52 -14.91
CA ARG A 169 7.60 -10.19 -14.78
C ARG A 169 6.41 -9.94 -15.71
N THR A 170 6.52 -10.37 -16.96
CA THR A 170 5.49 -10.14 -18.00
C THR A 170 4.33 -11.13 -17.92
N SER A 171 4.52 -12.28 -17.27
CA SER A 171 3.46 -13.27 -17.04
C SER A 171 2.53 -12.95 -15.86
N MET A 172 2.91 -11.99 -15.01
CA MET A 172 2.12 -11.63 -13.82
C MET A 172 0.79 -10.96 -14.19
N PRO A 173 -0.26 -11.15 -13.36
CA PRO A 173 -1.41 -10.25 -13.39
C PRO A 173 -0.98 -8.79 -13.28
N GLN A 174 -1.65 -7.90 -14.02
CA GLN A 174 -1.37 -6.45 -14.01
C GLN A 174 0.07 -6.07 -14.43
N ALA A 175 0.77 -6.92 -15.19
CA ALA A 175 2.15 -6.67 -15.61
C ALA A 175 2.32 -5.32 -16.35
N GLN A 176 1.36 -4.93 -17.19
CA GLN A 176 1.44 -3.66 -17.93
C GLN A 176 1.34 -2.45 -17.00
N GLU A 177 0.49 -2.52 -15.99
CA GLU A 177 0.30 -1.50 -14.97
C GLU A 177 1.50 -1.43 -14.04
N PHE A 178 2.08 -2.59 -13.71
CA PHE A 178 3.34 -2.68 -12.97
C PHE A 178 4.51 -2.03 -13.72
N GLU A 179 4.66 -2.33 -15.01
CA GLU A 179 5.66 -1.66 -15.86
C GLU A 179 5.42 -0.16 -15.92
N ARG A 180 4.18 0.27 -16.14
CA ARG A 180 3.83 1.70 -16.16
C ARG A 180 4.18 2.39 -14.85
N HIS A 181 3.93 1.71 -13.72
CA HIS A 181 4.22 2.22 -12.39
C HIS A 181 5.73 2.35 -12.15
N LEU A 182 6.52 1.31 -12.43
CA LEU A 182 7.98 1.35 -12.24
C LEU A 182 8.73 2.25 -13.23
N SER A 183 8.11 2.57 -14.36
CA SER A 183 8.67 3.53 -15.33
C SER A 183 8.52 4.99 -14.87
N GLN A 184 7.77 5.24 -13.79
CA GLN A 184 7.62 6.57 -13.20
C GLN A 184 8.75 6.84 -12.21
N SER A 185 9.10 8.12 -12.08
CA SER A 185 10.14 8.51 -11.12
C SER A 185 9.66 8.26 -9.67
N PRO A 186 10.52 7.75 -8.77
CA PRO A 186 10.17 7.52 -7.37
C PRO A 186 9.73 8.77 -6.59
N ASN A 187 9.90 9.96 -7.18
CA ASN A 187 9.49 11.24 -6.61
C ASN A 187 8.05 11.65 -6.97
N ARG A 188 7.38 10.92 -7.87
CA ARG A 188 6.06 11.28 -8.41
C ARG A 188 5.19 10.04 -8.53
N TYR A 189 4.51 9.71 -7.44
CA TYR A 189 3.42 8.74 -7.50
C TYR A 189 2.12 9.45 -7.88
N PRO A 190 1.32 8.84 -8.77
CA PRO A 190 -0.01 9.33 -9.08
C PRO A 190 -0.89 9.51 -7.83
N ASP A 191 -1.64 10.61 -7.75
CA ASP A 191 -2.43 10.98 -6.57
C ASP A 191 -3.44 9.90 -6.14
N VAL A 192 -3.90 9.06 -7.08
CA VAL A 192 -4.82 7.96 -6.80
C VAL A 192 -4.23 6.93 -5.83
N TRP A 193 -2.91 6.81 -5.75
CA TRP A 193 -2.27 5.92 -4.79
C TRP A 193 -2.35 6.45 -3.36
N GLY A 194 -2.21 7.77 -3.19
CA GLY A 194 -2.45 8.41 -1.90
C GLY A 194 -3.93 8.28 -1.49
N LEU A 195 -4.86 8.37 -2.46
CA LEU A 195 -6.26 8.05 -2.22
C LEU A 195 -6.42 6.59 -1.76
N LYS A 196 -5.90 5.60 -2.50
CA LYS A 196 -6.04 4.17 -2.15
C LYS A 196 -5.48 3.90 -0.75
N SER A 197 -4.30 4.43 -0.42
CA SER A 197 -3.71 4.35 0.92
C SER A 197 -4.64 4.90 2.00
N PHE A 198 -5.18 6.11 1.80
CA PHE A 198 -6.10 6.75 2.74
C PHE A 198 -7.40 5.95 2.95
N ILE A 199 -7.93 5.34 1.89
CA ILE A 199 -9.16 4.54 1.96
C ILE A 199 -8.94 3.25 2.75
N LEU A 200 -7.80 2.59 2.53
CA LEU A 200 -7.48 1.35 3.23
C LEU A 200 -6.98 1.61 4.67
N PHE A 201 -6.34 2.76 4.92
CA PHE A 201 -5.71 3.14 6.19
C PHE A 201 -5.98 4.62 6.53
N PRO A 202 -7.19 4.94 7.01
CA PRO A 202 -7.62 6.33 7.23
C PRO A 202 -6.89 7.05 8.38
N ASP A 203 -6.16 6.31 9.23
CA ASP A 203 -5.44 6.84 10.39
C ASP A 203 -4.22 7.71 10.03
N GLN A 204 -3.77 7.67 8.76
CA GLN A 204 -2.66 8.51 8.27
C GLN A 204 -3.03 10.00 8.12
N GLY A 205 -4.30 10.35 8.30
CA GLY A 205 -4.79 11.72 8.12
C GLY A 205 -4.92 12.13 6.65
N PRO A 206 -5.46 13.33 6.37
CA PRO A 206 -5.71 13.77 5.00
C PRO A 206 -4.41 14.12 4.26
N MET A 207 -4.23 13.54 3.07
CA MET A 207 -3.11 13.86 2.17
C MET A 207 -3.50 14.93 1.14
N PRO A 208 -2.53 15.73 0.63
CA PRO A 208 -2.78 16.68 -0.46
C PRO A 208 -3.41 16.05 -1.71
N SER A 209 -3.08 14.78 -1.99
CA SER A 209 -3.61 13.99 -3.10
C SER A 209 -5.13 13.82 -3.06
N LEU A 210 -5.77 13.94 -1.89
CA LEU A 210 -7.23 13.79 -1.72
C LEU A 210 -8.03 14.93 -2.35
N LEU A 211 -7.39 16.06 -2.68
CA LEU A 211 -8.03 17.23 -3.26
C LEU A 211 -8.79 16.89 -4.55
N LEU A 212 -8.18 16.07 -5.42
CA LEU A 212 -8.76 15.70 -6.72
C LEU A 212 -9.98 14.79 -6.60
N PHE A 213 -10.20 14.19 -5.43
CA PHE A 213 -11.15 13.10 -5.23
C PHE A 213 -12.41 13.53 -4.46
N GLY A 214 -12.60 14.84 -4.24
CA GLY A 214 -13.83 15.40 -3.68
C GLY A 214 -13.89 15.47 -2.16
N PHE A 215 -12.86 15.00 -1.45
CA PHE A 215 -12.80 15.08 0.02
C PHE A 215 -12.82 16.52 0.54
N HIS A 216 -12.25 17.47 -0.21
CA HIS A 216 -12.30 18.88 0.16
C HIS A 216 -13.72 19.48 0.14
N ASN A 217 -14.67 18.86 -0.57
CA ASN A 217 -16.07 19.27 -0.62
C ASN A 217 -16.94 18.61 0.47
N CYS A 218 -16.36 17.75 1.29
CA CYS A 218 -17.03 17.13 2.44
C CYS A 218 -17.21 18.15 3.57
N ARG A 219 -18.38 18.16 4.21
CA ARG A 219 -18.72 19.13 5.26
C ARG A 219 -18.37 18.66 6.66
N ASP A 220 -18.39 17.35 6.87
CA ASP A 220 -18.23 16.71 8.17
C ASP A 220 -17.65 15.30 8.01
N ASN A 221 -17.42 14.63 9.15
CA ASN A 221 -16.93 13.26 9.18
C ASN A 221 -17.90 12.26 8.57
N LYS A 222 -19.20 12.57 8.45
CA LYS A 222 -20.18 11.69 7.83
C LYS A 222 -20.02 11.71 6.31
N ASP A 223 -19.86 12.90 5.72
CA ASP A 223 -19.53 13.06 4.30
C ASP A 223 -18.22 12.32 3.97
N ILE A 224 -17.18 12.46 4.79
CA ILE A 224 -15.90 11.76 4.60
C ILE A 224 -16.09 10.25 4.62
N LYS A 225 -16.76 9.71 5.66
CA LYS A 225 -17.02 8.27 5.76
C LYS A 225 -17.85 7.74 4.57
N GLN A 226 -18.85 8.48 4.12
CA GLN A 226 -19.68 8.10 2.98
C GLN A 226 -18.86 8.07 1.69
N LEU A 227 -18.05 9.10 1.43
CA LEU A 227 -17.19 9.15 0.25
C LEU A 227 -16.09 8.07 0.31
N SER A 228 -15.51 7.82 1.49
CA SER A 228 -14.55 6.74 1.68
C SER A 228 -15.16 5.37 1.39
N GLY A 229 -16.40 5.13 1.82
CA GLY A 229 -17.13 3.90 1.49
C GLY A 229 -17.31 3.70 -0.01
N VAL A 230 -17.59 4.78 -0.76
CA VAL A 230 -17.69 4.72 -2.22
C VAL A 230 -16.35 4.32 -2.85
N TYR A 231 -15.25 4.98 -2.48
CA TYR A 231 -13.93 4.62 -3.02
C TYR A 231 -13.47 3.23 -2.58
N TYR A 232 -13.81 2.80 -1.36
CA TYR A 232 -13.55 1.43 -0.91
C TYR A 232 -14.22 0.43 -1.85
N THR A 233 -15.50 0.62 -2.16
CA THR A 233 -16.21 -0.22 -3.13
C THR A 233 -15.58 -0.16 -4.52
N LEU A 234 -15.09 1.01 -4.99
CA LEU A 234 -14.40 1.09 -6.27
C LEU A 234 -13.12 0.25 -6.31
N PHE A 235 -12.29 0.32 -5.27
CA PHE A 235 -11.00 -0.40 -5.23
C PHE A 235 -11.17 -1.88 -4.90
N GLU A 236 -11.97 -2.20 -3.89
CA GLU A 236 -12.02 -3.54 -3.29
C GLU A 236 -13.19 -4.38 -3.81
N ASP A 237 -14.35 -3.80 -4.12
CA ASP A 237 -15.51 -4.59 -4.55
C ASP A 237 -15.64 -4.68 -6.08
N LEU A 238 -15.35 -3.59 -6.78
CA LEU A 238 -15.49 -3.49 -8.23
C LEU A 238 -14.15 -3.57 -8.97
N GLU A 239 -13.04 -3.56 -8.24
CA GLU A 239 -11.67 -3.63 -8.77
C GLU A 239 -11.41 -2.65 -9.94
N VAL A 240 -12.00 -1.45 -9.83
CA VAL A 240 -11.83 -0.41 -10.85
C VAL A 240 -10.35 -0.02 -10.88
N PRO A 241 -9.68 -0.11 -12.06
CA PRO A 241 -8.26 0.20 -12.14
C PRO A 241 -7.97 1.62 -11.62
N PRO A 242 -7.02 1.82 -10.69
CA PRO A 242 -6.75 3.13 -10.08
C PRO A 242 -6.49 4.23 -11.12
N PHE A 243 -5.79 3.91 -12.21
CA PHE A 243 -5.56 4.88 -13.29
C PHE A 243 -6.84 5.35 -13.99
N GLN A 244 -7.90 4.53 -14.06
CA GLN A 244 -9.20 4.98 -14.59
C GLN A 244 -9.88 5.99 -13.64
N ILE A 245 -9.75 5.78 -12.33
CA ILE A 245 -10.26 6.71 -11.31
C ILE A 245 -9.49 8.03 -11.39
N LEU A 246 -8.15 7.97 -11.53
CA LEU A 246 -7.32 9.16 -11.71
C LEU A 246 -7.70 9.94 -12.97
N GLU A 247 -7.80 9.27 -14.12
CA GLU A 247 -8.16 9.91 -15.38
C GLU A 247 -9.55 10.55 -15.30
N ALA A 248 -10.50 9.90 -14.64
CA ALA A 248 -11.82 10.47 -14.38
C ALA A 248 -11.74 11.68 -13.44
N ALA A 249 -10.89 11.66 -12.42
CA ALA A 249 -10.65 12.79 -11.52
C ALA A 249 -10.08 13.99 -12.28
N GLU A 250 -8.99 13.80 -13.02
CA GLU A 250 -8.33 14.85 -13.81
C GLU A 250 -9.28 15.50 -14.82
N LYS A 251 -10.22 14.72 -15.35
CA LYS A 251 -11.21 15.18 -16.34
C LYS A 251 -12.52 15.69 -15.74
N ASP A 252 -12.66 15.77 -14.42
CA ASP A 252 -13.90 16.11 -13.71
C ASP A 252 -15.09 15.20 -14.09
N ARG A 253 -14.81 13.90 -14.30
CA ARG A 253 -15.77 12.86 -14.70
C ARG A 253 -15.95 11.74 -13.67
N LEU A 254 -15.48 11.91 -12.42
CA LEU A 254 -15.66 10.91 -11.36
C LEU A 254 -17.12 10.51 -11.16
N PHE A 255 -18.04 11.48 -11.14
CA PHE A 255 -19.47 11.19 -10.99
C PHE A 255 -20.02 10.35 -12.16
N GLU A 256 -19.58 10.63 -13.39
CA GLU A 256 -19.97 9.87 -14.58
C GLU A 256 -19.41 8.45 -14.53
N LEU A 257 -18.11 8.30 -14.20
CA LEU A 257 -17.48 7.00 -14.01
C LEU A 257 -18.30 6.16 -13.01
N ILE A 258 -18.51 6.68 -11.80
CA ILE A 258 -19.16 5.94 -10.73
C ILE A 258 -20.60 5.54 -11.10
N THR A 259 -21.34 6.42 -11.76
CA THR A 259 -22.76 6.16 -12.11
C THR A 259 -22.95 5.25 -13.32
N THR A 260 -21.89 4.97 -14.07
CA THR A 260 -21.91 4.09 -15.25
C THR A 260 -21.31 2.71 -15.00
N LEU A 261 -20.76 2.47 -13.79
CA LEU A 261 -20.17 1.18 -13.43
C LEU A 261 -21.23 0.07 -13.43
N PRO A 262 -20.99 -1.06 -14.13
CA PRO A 262 -21.87 -2.20 -14.11
C PRO A 262 -22.06 -2.74 -12.69
N GLY A 263 -23.31 -3.04 -12.31
CA GLY A 263 -23.63 -3.63 -11.00
C GLY A 263 -23.57 -2.66 -9.82
N TYR A 264 -23.16 -1.40 -10.02
CA TYR A 264 -23.13 -0.41 -8.94
C TYR A 264 -24.35 0.52 -8.97
N HIS A 265 -25.34 0.20 -8.14
CA HIS A 265 -26.61 0.94 -8.08
C HIS A 265 -26.64 1.94 -6.94
N LEU A 266 -26.57 3.23 -7.28
CA LEU A 266 -26.67 4.32 -6.31
C LEU A 266 -28.12 4.78 -6.12
N SER A 267 -28.50 5.03 -4.86
CA SER A 267 -29.76 5.68 -4.55
C SER A 267 -29.79 7.13 -5.07
N ASN A 268 -30.99 7.72 -5.21
CA ASN A 268 -31.10 9.13 -5.58
C ASN A 268 -30.44 10.06 -4.54
N THR A 269 -30.42 9.65 -3.28
CA THR A 269 -29.73 10.39 -2.21
C THR A 269 -28.22 10.35 -2.39
N ASP A 270 -27.65 9.18 -2.68
CA ASP A 270 -26.21 9.04 -2.93
C ASP A 270 -25.79 9.77 -4.21
N LYS A 271 -26.60 9.71 -5.27
CA LYS A 271 -26.34 10.49 -6.49
C LYS A 271 -26.28 12.00 -6.22
N ARG A 272 -27.20 12.54 -5.39
CA ARG A 272 -27.16 13.96 -5.00
C ARG A 272 -25.92 14.28 -4.16
N PHE A 273 -25.58 13.40 -3.21
CA PHE A 273 -24.37 13.53 -2.41
C PHE A 273 -23.11 13.55 -3.29
N LEU A 274 -22.92 12.54 -4.14
CA LEU A 274 -21.77 12.41 -5.02
C LEU A 274 -21.66 13.57 -6.03
N ARG A 275 -22.78 14.00 -6.62
CA ARG A 275 -22.77 15.16 -7.53
C ARG A 275 -22.27 16.43 -6.85
N ARG A 276 -22.53 16.60 -5.55
CA ARG A 276 -22.00 17.72 -4.76
C ARG A 276 -20.52 17.55 -4.47
N VAL A 277 -20.12 16.43 -3.88
CA VAL A 277 -18.73 16.27 -3.38
C VAL A 277 -17.72 16.08 -4.52
N LEU A 278 -18.13 15.49 -5.65
CA LEU A 278 -17.28 15.27 -6.82
C LEU A 278 -17.28 16.44 -7.81
N ASN A 279 -17.88 17.58 -7.47
CA ASN A 279 -17.76 18.81 -8.24
C ASN A 279 -16.43 19.51 -7.89
N THR A 280 -15.32 18.91 -8.30
CA THR A 280 -13.95 19.27 -7.89
C THR A 280 -13.33 20.40 -8.71
N LYS A 281 -13.76 20.57 -9.97
CA LYS A 281 -13.19 21.53 -10.93
C LYS A 281 -11.67 21.35 -11.11
N ASN A 282 -11.21 20.10 -11.10
CA ASN A 282 -9.82 19.70 -11.24
C ASN A 282 -9.18 20.25 -12.52
N ARG A 283 -9.92 20.34 -13.63
CA ARG A 283 -9.38 20.95 -14.87
C ARG A 283 -8.90 22.39 -14.67
N LEU A 284 -9.52 23.15 -13.76
CA LEU A 284 -9.08 24.50 -13.41
C LEU A 284 -7.82 24.44 -12.53
N ILE A 285 -7.83 23.56 -11.52
CA ILE A 285 -6.73 23.38 -10.56
C ILE A 285 -5.44 22.92 -11.27
N LEU A 286 -5.57 22.02 -12.24
CA LEU A 286 -4.47 21.42 -12.98
C LEU A 286 -4.06 22.21 -14.23
N SER A 287 -4.73 23.33 -14.54
CA SER A 287 -4.38 24.14 -15.71
C SER A 287 -3.02 24.82 -15.53
N LYS A 288 -2.21 24.89 -16.59
CA LYS A 288 -0.85 25.46 -16.54
C LYS A 288 -0.82 26.94 -16.13
N ASP A 289 -1.93 27.66 -16.32
CA ASP A 289 -2.10 29.07 -15.98
C ASP A 289 -2.69 29.29 -14.58
N PHE A 290 -2.91 28.20 -13.82
CA PHE A 290 -3.53 28.26 -12.51
C PHE A 290 -2.60 28.92 -11.49
N LYS A 291 -2.96 30.13 -11.06
CA LYS A 291 -2.37 30.80 -9.90
C LYS A 291 -3.35 30.71 -8.74
N LEU A 292 -2.88 30.27 -7.58
CA LEU A 292 -3.62 30.45 -6.33
C LEU A 292 -3.70 31.95 -6.04
N THR A 293 -4.88 32.53 -6.23
CA THR A 293 -5.23 33.91 -5.89
C THR A 293 -6.54 33.90 -5.11
N PRO A 294 -6.87 34.97 -4.37
CA PRO A 294 -8.16 35.07 -3.70
C PRO A 294 -9.36 34.90 -4.65
N GLU A 295 -9.25 35.31 -5.91
CA GLU A 295 -10.31 35.10 -6.92
C GLU A 295 -10.41 33.65 -7.40
N THR A 296 -9.29 32.95 -7.60
CA THR A 296 -9.31 31.54 -7.99
C THR A 296 -9.75 30.64 -6.85
N MET A 297 -9.39 30.97 -5.60
CA MET A 297 -9.95 30.29 -4.42
C MET A 297 -11.46 30.45 -4.32
N LYS A 298 -12.02 31.64 -4.62
CA LYS A 298 -13.49 31.85 -4.68
C LYS A 298 -14.17 31.04 -5.79
N LYS A 299 -13.45 30.64 -6.84
CA LYS A 299 -13.98 29.80 -7.93
C LYS A 299 -13.95 28.30 -7.58
N ILE A 300 -13.03 27.87 -6.73
CA ILE A 300 -12.83 26.48 -6.31
C ILE A 300 -13.67 26.15 -5.08
N LEU A 301 -13.70 27.03 -4.09
CA LEU A 301 -14.47 26.83 -2.88
C LEU A 301 -15.96 27.06 -3.17
N PRO A 302 -16.85 26.09 -2.86
CA PRO A 302 -18.29 26.34 -2.94
C PRO A 302 -18.65 27.49 -2.00
N ARG A 303 -19.54 28.40 -2.46
CA ARG A 303 -20.10 29.45 -1.60
C ARG A 303 -20.69 28.76 -0.36
N ARG A 304 -20.15 29.07 0.81
CA ARG A 304 -20.81 28.74 2.08
C ARG A 304 -22.16 29.46 2.06
N THR A 305 -23.22 28.71 1.82
CA THR A 305 -24.61 29.07 2.11
C THR A 305 -24.98 28.45 3.44
#